data_AF-A0AAV1UCL3-F1
#
_entry.id   AF-A0AAV1UCL3-F1
#
_cell.length_a   1.000
_cell.length_b   1.000
_cell.length_c   1.000
_cell.angle_alpha   90.00
_cell.angle_beta   90.00
_cell.angle_gamma   90.00
#
_symmetry.space_group_name_H-M   'P 1'
#
loop_
_entity.id
_entity.type
_entity.pdbx_description
1 polymer ?
#
loop_
_entity_poly.entity_id
_entity_poly.type
_entity_poly.pdbx_seq_one_letter_code
_entity_poly.pdbx_strand_id
1 'polypeptide(L)'
;MEMEEEGRRSPNYHVDRCAPESFYDRVTQGLRGDLEHERDRRLQLADAVSKHRAEFAFAQLENERALSSLRDELRVARGNVDRSRAEINALQTLVDAHHREHKALCEMLERKGVLHRKKQRTDGTA
;
A
#
# COMPACT_ATOMS: atom_id res chain seq x y z
N MET A 1 -18.55 -101.61 26.84
CA MET A 1 -19.38 -100.53 26.25
C MET A 1 -18.90 -99.26 26.92
N GLU A 2 -17.79 -98.73 26.38
CA GLU A 2 -17.08 -97.58 26.92
C GLU A 2 -17.40 -96.38 26.01
N MET A 3 -17.80 -95.27 26.64
CA MET A 3 -18.13 -94.01 25.97
C MET A 3 -16.85 -93.21 25.78
N GLU A 4 -16.39 -93.04 24.55
CA GLU A 4 -15.36 -92.05 24.21
C GLU A 4 -16.05 -90.70 23.97
N GLU A 5 -15.93 -89.79 24.94
CA GLU A 5 -16.21 -88.37 24.76
C GLU A 5 -15.09 -87.74 23.92
N GLU A 6 -15.42 -87.39 22.68
CA GLU A 6 -14.52 -86.66 21.78
C GLU A 6 -14.40 -85.20 22.24
N GLY A 7 -13.26 -84.89 22.85
CA GLY A 7 -12.95 -83.61 23.47
C GLY A 7 -13.06 -82.42 22.52
N ARG A 8 -13.82 -81.41 22.95
CA ARG A 8 -13.92 -80.09 22.31
C ARG A 8 -12.54 -79.47 22.18
N ARG A 9 -12.08 -79.31 20.93
CA ARG A 9 -10.89 -78.55 20.56
C ARG A 9 -11.18 -77.06 20.76
N SER A 10 -10.78 -76.49 21.90
CA SER A 10 -10.77 -75.03 22.10
C SER A 10 -9.82 -74.39 21.08
N PRO A 11 -10.23 -73.33 20.36
CA PRO A 11 -9.30 -72.52 19.59
C PRO A 11 -8.36 -71.83 20.56
N ASN A 12 -7.06 -72.09 20.41
CA ASN A 12 -6.01 -71.30 21.05
C ASN A 12 -6.12 -69.87 20.54
N TYR A 13 -6.82 -69.01 21.28
CA TYR A 13 -6.64 -67.56 21.16
C TYR A 13 -5.25 -67.24 21.72
N HIS A 14 -4.24 -67.27 20.86
CA HIS A 14 -2.99 -66.58 21.11
C HIS A 14 -3.28 -65.07 21.06
N VAL A 15 -3.85 -64.58 22.16
CA VAL A 15 -3.73 -63.17 22.50
C VAL A 15 -2.27 -62.99 22.85
N ASP A 16 -1.52 -62.38 21.93
CA ASP A 16 -0.21 -61.84 22.19
C ASP A 16 -0.35 -60.80 23.32
N ARG A 17 -0.28 -61.30 24.57
CA ARG A 17 -0.32 -60.48 25.77
C ARG A 17 1.03 -59.79 25.87
N CYS A 18 1.21 -58.71 25.09
CA CYS A 18 2.14 -57.68 25.47
C CYS A 18 1.82 -57.30 26.93
N ALA A 19 2.80 -57.42 27.82
CA ALA A 19 2.64 -57.04 29.22
C ALA A 19 2.08 -55.61 29.28
N PRO A 20 1.08 -55.33 30.15
CA PRO A 20 0.45 -54.01 30.23
C PRO A 20 1.45 -52.86 30.32
N GLU A 21 2.58 -53.08 30.98
CA GLU A 21 3.70 -52.13 31.10
C GLU A 21 4.26 -51.69 29.73
N SER A 22 4.45 -52.63 28.78
CA SER A 22 4.97 -52.33 27.43
C SER A 22 3.98 -51.57 26.53
N PHE A 23 2.69 -51.56 26.88
CA PHE A 23 1.68 -50.76 26.17
C PHE A 23 1.74 -49.32 26.65
N TYR A 24 1.78 -49.10 27.97
CA TYR A 24 1.87 -47.76 28.55
C TYR A 24 3.18 -47.07 28.17
N ASP A 25 4.30 -47.80 28.08
CA ASP A 25 5.57 -47.24 27.63
C ASP A 25 5.50 -46.71 26.19
N ARG A 26 4.89 -47.48 25.29
CA ARG A 26 4.71 -47.06 23.88
C ARG A 26 3.80 -45.85 23.74
N VAL A 27 2.69 -45.83 24.48
CA VAL A 27 1.77 -44.68 24.49
C VAL A 27 2.47 -43.45 25.07
N THR A 28 3.22 -43.60 26.16
CA THR A 28 3.97 -42.50 26.79
C THR A 28 5.06 -41.96 25.87
N GLN A 29 5.78 -42.83 25.16
CA GLN A 29 6.78 -42.42 24.17
C GLN A 29 6.15 -41.69 22.98
N GLY A 30 5.00 -42.16 22.49
CA GLY A 30 4.24 -41.49 21.43
C GLY A 30 3.81 -40.08 21.85
N LEU A 31 3.19 -39.95 23.02
CA LEU A 31 2.77 -38.65 23.56
C LEU A 31 3.96 -37.70 23.77
N ARG A 32 5.12 -38.21 24.20
CA ARG A 32 6.34 -37.40 24.31
C ARG A 32 6.77 -36.86 22.95
N GLY A 33 6.78 -37.71 21.92
CA GLY A 33 7.11 -37.30 20.55
C GLY A 33 6.14 -36.26 20.01
N ASP A 34 4.84 -36.45 20.23
CA ASP A 34 3.81 -35.49 19.82
C ASP A 34 3.98 -34.13 20.51
N LEU A 35 4.30 -34.13 21.81
CA LEU A 35 4.56 -32.91 22.57
C LEU A 35 5.83 -32.17 22.11
N GLU A 36 6.90 -32.91 21.83
CA GLU A 36 8.14 -32.34 21.30
C GLU A 36 7.92 -31.71 19.93
N HIS A 37 7.22 -32.43 19.05
CA HIS A 37 6.87 -31.94 17.72
C HIS A 37 5.98 -30.70 17.76
N GLU A 38 4.96 -30.69 18.62
CA GLU A 38 4.10 -29.52 18.80
C GLU A 38 4.85 -28.34 19.42
N ARG A 39 5.74 -28.59 20.38
CA ARG A 39 6.61 -27.55 20.94
C ARG A 39 7.46 -26.90 19.85
N ASP A 40 8.10 -27.70 19.02
CA ASP A 40 8.99 -27.21 17.97
C ASP A 40 8.20 -26.46 16.88
N ARG A 41 7.00 -26.94 16.50
CA ARG A 41 6.07 -26.20 15.63
C ARG A 41 5.68 -24.83 16.20
N ARG A 42 5.35 -24.78 17.50
CA ARG A 42 4.98 -23.52 18.16
C ARG A 42 6.14 -22.52 18.22
N LEU A 43 7.37 -23.00 18.42
CA LEU A 43 8.56 -22.16 18.37
C LEU A 43 8.78 -21.57 16.98
N GLN A 44 8.73 -22.41 15.93
CA GLN A 44 8.86 -21.95 14.55
C GLN A 44 7.77 -20.94 14.16
N LEU A 45 6.53 -21.16 14.60
CA LEU A 45 5.44 -20.23 14.36
C LEU A 45 5.63 -18.91 15.10
N ALA A 46 6.09 -18.95 16.35
CA ALA A 46 6.37 -17.74 17.12
C ALA A 46 7.46 -16.90 16.46
N ASP A 47 8.53 -17.55 15.97
CA ASP A 47 9.61 -16.90 15.24
C ASP A 47 9.12 -16.28 13.92
N ALA A 48 8.32 -17.01 13.15
CA ALA A 48 7.75 -16.51 11.90
C ALA A 48 6.82 -15.30 12.13
N VAL A 49 5.96 -15.35 13.16
CA VAL A 49 5.09 -14.22 13.53
C VAL A 49 5.93 -13.03 13.99
N SER A 50 6.98 -13.25 14.77
CA SER A 50 7.90 -12.20 15.22
C SER A 50 8.57 -11.50 14.02
N LYS A 51 9.08 -12.30 13.08
CA LYS A 51 9.70 -11.81 11.84
C LYS A 51 8.72 -10.99 11.01
N HIS A 52 7.52 -11.50 10.75
CA HIS A 52 6.51 -10.78 9.96
C HIS A 52 6.05 -9.50 10.64
N ARG A 53 5.93 -9.47 11.97
CA ARG A 53 5.63 -8.24 12.70
C ARG A 53 6.72 -7.19 12.54
N ALA A 54 7.98 -7.59 12.60
CA ALA A 54 9.11 -6.69 12.39
C ALA A 54 9.12 -6.16 10.95
N GLU A 55 8.99 -7.03 9.95
CA GLU A 55 8.91 -6.65 8.52
C GLU A 55 7.77 -5.66 8.28
N PHE A 56 6.59 -5.92 8.84
CA PHE A 56 5.44 -5.02 8.74
C PHE A 56 5.71 -3.67 9.40
N ALA A 57 6.31 -3.64 10.59
CA ALA A 57 6.65 -2.39 11.26
C ALA A 57 7.66 -1.56 10.45
N PHE A 58 8.67 -2.20 9.84
CA PHE A 58 9.60 -1.50 8.95
C PHE A 58 8.91 -0.95 7.71
N ALA A 59 8.07 -1.75 7.05
CA ALA A 59 7.30 -1.30 5.89
C ALA A 59 6.37 -0.12 6.23
N GLN A 60 5.77 -0.10 7.43
CA GLN A 60 4.97 1.03 7.89
C GLN A 60 5.83 2.30 8.05
N LEU A 61 7.00 2.20 8.68
CA LEU A 61 7.91 3.34 8.84
C LEU A 61 8.41 3.90 7.51
N GLU A 62 8.71 3.03 6.55
CA GLU A 62 9.10 3.44 5.19
C GLU A 62 7.96 4.17 4.47
N ASN A 63 6.73 3.67 4.60
CA ASN A 63 5.55 4.31 4.03
C ASN A 63 5.29 5.68 4.66
N GLU A 64 5.39 5.80 5.99
CA GLU A 64 5.24 7.07 6.69
C GLU A 64 6.30 8.10 6.26
N ARG A 65 7.56 7.68 6.11
CA ARG A 65 8.64 8.53 5.59
C ARG A 65 8.36 8.99 4.16
N ALA A 66 7.96 8.07 3.28
CA ALA A 66 7.62 8.39 1.90
C ALA A 66 6.44 9.36 1.81
N LEU A 67 5.38 9.14 2.59
CA LEU A 67 4.23 10.05 2.66
C LEU A 67 4.62 11.44 3.19
N SER A 68 5.50 11.51 4.18
CA SER A 68 6.02 12.80 4.68
C SER A 68 6.81 13.53 3.59
N SER A 69 7.70 12.83 2.88
CA SER A 69 8.47 13.40 1.75
C SER A 69 7.54 13.97 0.67
N LEU A 70 6.53 13.19 0.25
CA LEU A 70 5.57 13.63 -0.74
C LEU A 70 4.75 14.84 -0.28
N ARG A 71 4.41 14.93 1.01
CA ARG A 71 3.72 16.09 1.57
C ARG A 71 4.59 17.35 1.51
N ASP A 72 5.87 17.23 1.81
CA ASP A 72 6.81 18.36 1.70
C ASP A 72 7.02 18.81 0.26
N GLU A 73 7.19 17.87 -0.67
CA GLU A 73 7.27 18.16 -2.10
C GLU A 73 6.01 18.85 -2.60
N LEU A 74 4.83 18.36 -2.22
CA LEU A 74 3.55 18.97 -2.58
C LEU A 74 3.43 20.39 -2.03
N ARG A 75 3.87 20.63 -0.79
CA ARG A 75 3.89 21.96 -0.17
C ARG A 75 4.79 22.92 -0.97
N VAL A 76 5.98 22.49 -1.35
CA VAL A 76 6.90 23.29 -2.18
C VAL A 76 6.28 23.56 -3.56
N ALA A 77 5.74 22.54 -4.22
CA ALA A 77 5.12 22.68 -5.54
C ALA A 77 3.96 23.68 -5.52
N ARG A 78 3.09 23.64 -4.50
CA ARG A 78 2.01 24.62 -4.31
C ARG A 78 2.56 26.04 -4.15
N GLY A 79 3.57 26.22 -3.31
CA GLY A 79 4.23 27.52 -3.15
C GLY A 79 4.84 28.03 -4.45
N ASN A 80 5.37 27.16 -5.30
CA ASN A 80 5.90 27.54 -6.62
C ASN A 80 4.76 28.00 -7.55
N VAL A 81 3.64 27.28 -7.58
CA VAL A 81 2.47 27.65 -8.38
C VAL A 81 1.93 29.02 -7.97
N ASP A 82 1.82 29.28 -6.66
CA ASP A 82 1.35 30.57 -6.16
C ASP A 82 2.29 31.71 -6.56
N ARG A 83 3.60 31.48 -6.50
CA ARG A 83 4.62 32.46 -6.96
C ARG A 83 4.50 32.73 -8.46
N SER A 84 4.41 31.70 -9.28
CA SER A 84 4.23 31.86 -10.73
C SER A 84 2.91 32.57 -11.06
N ARG A 85 1.84 32.27 -10.35
CA ARG A 85 0.56 32.98 -10.52
C ARG A 85 0.68 34.46 -10.18
N ALA A 86 1.38 34.81 -9.10
CA ALA A 86 1.63 36.20 -8.74
C ALA A 86 2.44 36.94 -9.81
N GLU A 87 3.47 36.29 -10.36
CA GLU A 87 4.28 36.84 -11.46
C GLU A 87 3.46 37.07 -12.73
N ILE A 88 2.63 36.10 -13.14
CA ILE A 88 1.73 36.23 -14.28
C ILE A 88 0.79 37.44 -14.10
N ASN A 89 0.21 37.61 -12.90
CA ASN A 89 -0.67 38.74 -12.62
C ASN A 89 0.06 40.09 -12.69
N ALA A 90 1.30 40.14 -12.21
CA ALA A 90 2.13 41.35 -12.30
C ALA A 90 2.45 41.69 -13.76
N LEU A 91 2.84 40.69 -14.57
CA LEU A 91 3.09 40.86 -16.00
C LEU A 91 1.82 41.29 -16.76
N GLN A 92 0.66 40.73 -16.43
CA GLN A 92 -0.60 41.14 -17.03
C GLN A 92 -0.90 42.61 -16.75
N THR A 93 -0.66 43.07 -15.52
CA THR A 93 -0.83 44.48 -15.15
C THR A 93 0.09 45.40 -15.95
N LEU A 94 1.35 44.97 -16.16
CA LEU A 94 2.32 45.72 -16.96
C LEU A 94 1.92 45.79 -18.45
N VAL A 95 1.47 44.67 -19.01
CA VAL A 95 0.96 44.61 -20.40
C VAL A 95 -0.25 45.53 -20.56
N ASP A 96 -1.18 45.52 -19.62
CA ASP A 96 -2.36 46.39 -19.66
C ASP A 96 -1.97 47.86 -19.58
N ALA A 97 -1.01 48.22 -18.74
CA ALA A 97 -0.49 49.59 -18.66
C ALA A 97 0.15 50.03 -19.98
N HIS A 98 1.05 49.22 -20.53
CA HIS A 98 1.70 49.48 -21.80
C HIS A 98 0.70 49.58 -22.95
N HIS A 99 -0.35 48.74 -22.96
CA HIS A 99 -1.41 48.81 -23.96
C HIS A 99 -2.17 50.15 -23.89
N ARG A 100 -2.49 50.64 -22.68
CA ARG A 100 -3.13 51.95 -22.51
C ARG A 100 -2.24 53.09 -22.97
N GLU A 101 -0.95 53.06 -22.65
CA GLU A 101 0.02 54.08 -23.10
C GLU A 101 0.15 54.09 -24.62
N HIS A 102 0.31 52.92 -25.23
CA HIS A 102 0.37 52.77 -26.68
C HIS A 102 -0.89 53.31 -27.36
N LYS A 103 -2.08 52.96 -26.82
CA LYS A 103 -3.35 53.47 -27.33
C LYS A 103 -3.41 55.01 -27.25
N ALA A 104 -3.03 55.59 -26.11
CA ALA A 104 -3.01 57.04 -25.93
C ALA A 104 -2.06 57.74 -26.91
N LEU A 105 -0.87 57.17 -27.14
CA LEU A 105 0.09 57.68 -28.12
C LEU A 105 -0.48 57.62 -29.54
N CYS A 106 -1.09 56.51 -29.94
CA CYS A 106 -1.74 56.38 -31.24
C CYS A 106 -2.82 57.46 -31.43
N GLU A 107 -3.71 57.65 -30.45
CA GLU A 107 -4.75 58.67 -30.50
C GLU A 107 -4.17 60.09 -30.64
N MET A 108 -3.08 60.40 -29.93
CA MET A 108 -2.39 61.70 -30.07
C MET A 108 -1.81 61.91 -31.47
N LEU A 109 -1.18 60.88 -32.05
CA LEU A 109 -0.59 60.95 -33.38
C LEU A 109 -1.65 61.08 -34.48
N GLU A 110 -2.79 60.39 -34.33
CA GLU A 110 -3.94 60.56 -35.22
C GLU A 110 -4.50 61.99 -35.16
N ARG A 111 -4.65 62.58 -33.95
CA ARG A 111 -5.13 63.97 -33.78
C ARG A 111 -4.18 64.99 -34.38
N LYS A 112 -2.87 64.74 -34.32
CA LYS A 112 -1.84 65.60 -34.95
C LYS A 112 -1.72 65.38 -36.46
N GLY A 113 -2.48 64.47 -37.06
CA GLY A 113 -2.43 64.14 -38.49
C GLY A 113 -1.19 63.36 -38.92
N VAL A 114 -0.39 62.87 -37.95
CA VAL A 114 0.81 62.06 -38.21
C VAL A 114 0.43 60.65 -38.64
N LEU A 115 -0.63 60.11 -38.06
CA LEU A 115 -1.21 58.82 -38.44
C LEU A 115 -2.60 59.02 -39.06
N HIS A 116 -2.92 58.22 -40.06
CA HIS A 116 -4.26 58.21 -40.67
C HIS A 116 -5.19 57.38 -39.79
N ARG A 117 -6.29 57.99 -39.32
CA ARG A 117 -7.32 57.29 -38.52
C ARG A 117 -7.90 56.15 -39.36
N LYS A 118 -7.70 54.89 -38.92
CA LYS A 118 -8.37 53.74 -39.55
C LYS A 118 -9.88 53.91 -39.37
N LYS A 119 -10.61 54.07 -40.48
CA LYS A 119 -12.08 54.05 -40.46
C LYS A 119 -12.51 52.64 -40.03
N GLN A 120 -13.21 52.53 -38.90
CA GLN A 120 -13.93 51.31 -38.56
C GLN A 120 -14.99 51.10 -39.65
N ARG A 121 -14.86 50.05 -40.46
CA ARG A 121 -15.96 49.60 -41.31
C ARG A 121 -17.01 48.99 -40.38
N THR A 122 -18.09 49.72 -40.19
CA THR A 122 -19.36 49.15 -39.75
C THR A 122 -19.95 48.40 -40.94
N ASP A 123 -19.58 47.14 -41.11
CA ASP A 123 -20.34 46.26 -41.99
C ASP A 123 -21.63 45.95 -41.23
N GLY A 124 -22.65 46.76 -41.50
CA GLY A 124 -24.01 46.52 -41.08
C GLY A 124 -24.46 45.19 -41.66
N THR A 125 -24.74 44.23 -40.79
CA THR A 125 -25.44 43.01 -41.17
C THR A 125 -26.93 43.32 -41.11
N ALA A 126 -27.55 43.37 -42.29
CA ALA A 126 -29.00 43.24 -42.48
C ALA A 126 -29.31 41.79 -42.86
#